data_AF-A0A5C8Z927-F1
#
_entry.id   AF-A0A5C8Z927-F1
#
_cell.length_a   1.000
_cell.length_b   1.000
_cell.length_c   1.000
_cell.angle_alpha   90.00
_cell.angle_beta   90.00
_cell.angle_gamma   90.00
#
_symmetry.space_group_name_H-M   'P 1'
#
loop_
_entity.id
_entity.type
_entity.pdbx_description
1 polymer ?
#
loop_
_entity_poly.entity_id
_entity_poly.type
_entity_poly.pdbx_seq_one_letter_code
_entity_poly.pdbx_strand_id
1 'polypeptide(L)' 'MNDHDKIIDLESRLTYMDDTVEQLNQIVSEQQLKIDFLERQLKQIASDYNEFKEQLAPDIVDTKPPHY' A
#
# COMPACT_ATOMS: atom_id res chain seq x y z
N MET A 1 34.74 23.54 27.66
CA MET A 1 34.43 22.69 26.48
C MET A 1 34.82 23.52 25.28
N ASN A 2 35.82 23.08 24.52
CA ASN A 2 36.31 23.84 23.38
C ASN A 2 35.26 23.79 22.26
N ASP A 3 35.11 24.84 21.47
CA ASP A 3 34.11 24.88 20.39
C ASP A 3 34.35 23.75 19.37
N HIS A 4 35.60 23.33 19.22
CA HIS A 4 35.99 22.16 18.42
C HIS A 4 35.36 20.84 18.92
N ASP A 5 35.32 20.62 20.25
CA ASP A 5 34.76 19.40 20.83
C ASP A 5 33.24 19.30 20.58
N LYS A 6 32.54 20.45 20.59
CA LYS A 6 31.11 20.53 20.28
C LYS A 6 30.82 20.23 18.81
N ILE A 7 31.68 20.71 17.91
CA ILE A 7 31.54 20.45 16.47
C ILE A 7 31.67 18.95 16.21
N ILE A 8 32.66 18.28 16.79
CA ILE A 8 32.87 16.84 16.63
C ILE A 8 31.67 16.02 17.16
N ASP A 9 31.09 16.40 18.31
CA ASP A 9 29.89 15.74 18.84
C ASP A 9 28.70 15.91 17.89
N LEU A 10 28.51 17.11 17.33
CA LEU A 10 27.43 17.37 16.38
C LEU A 10 27.62 16.59 15.07
N GLU A 11 28.83 16.53 14.52
CA GLU A 11 29.13 15.74 13.31
C GLU A 11 28.89 14.24 13.53
N SER A 12 29.27 13.73 14.70
CA SER A 12 29.01 12.34 15.07
C SER A 12 27.51 12.05 15.13
N ARG A 13 26.73 12.93 15.79
CA ARG A 13 25.27 12.81 15.85
C ARG A 13 24.62 12.90 14.48
N LEU A 14 25.09 13.81 13.63
CA LEU A 14 24.58 13.98 12.27
C LEU A 14 24.79 12.70 11.45
N THR A 15 25.97 12.09 11.54
CA THR A 15 26.26 10.81 10.87
C THR A 15 25.29 9.71 11.32
N TYR A 16 25.05 9.58 12.64
CA TYR A 16 24.07 8.61 13.15
C TYR A 16 22.64 8.92 12.69
N MET A 17 22.29 10.20 12.56
CA MET A 17 20.99 10.61 12.05
C MET A 17 20.83 10.27 10.57
N ASP A 18 21.88 10.46 9.75
CA ASP A 18 21.88 10.10 8.33
C ASP A 18 21.68 8.58 8.16
N ASP A 19 22.43 7.77 8.94
CA ASP A 19 22.26 6.30 8.96
C ASP A 19 20.83 5.90 9.36
N THR A 20 20.24 6.60 10.33
CA THR A 20 18.87 6.35 10.79
C THR A 20 17.86 6.68 9.70
N VAL A 21 18.05 7.79 8.99
CA VAL A 21 17.17 8.20 7.88
C VAL A 21 17.23 7.18 6.74
N GLU A 22 18.42 6.68 6.41
CA GLU A 22 18.57 5.64 5.38
C GLU A 22 17.83 4.34 5.77
N GLN A 23 17.99 3.89 7.02
CA GLN A 23 17.29 2.71 7.53
C GLN A 23 15.76 2.88 7.49
N LEU A 24 15.26 4.06 7.90
CA LEU A 24 13.83 4.34 7.86
C LEU A 24 13.30 4.36 6.42
N ASN A 25 14.04 4.95 5.48
CA ASN A 25 13.67 4.95 4.06
C ASN A 25 13.59 3.54 3.49
N GLN A 26 14.53 2.66 3.87
CA GLN A 26 14.51 1.26 3.45
C GLN A 26 13.26 0.55 3.97
N ILE A 27 12.96 0.70 5.26
CA ILE A 27 11.78 0.11 5.89
C ILE A 27 10.48 0.62 5.24
N VAL A 28 10.36 1.93 5.01
CA VAL A 28 9.19 2.52 4.34
C VAL A 28 9.02 1.96 2.92
N SER A 29 10.13 1.82 2.18
CA SER A 29 10.10 1.26 0.83
C SER A 29 9.63 -0.20 0.82
N GLU A 30 10.13 -1.02 1.74
CA GLU A 30 9.69 -2.41 1.90
C GLU A 30 8.21 -2.51 2.31
N GLN A 31 7.76 -1.62 3.20
CA GLN A 31 6.35 -1.54 3.59
C GLN A 31 5.47 -1.16 2.41
N GLN A 32 5.88 -0.21 1.57
CA GLN A 32 5.12 0.19 0.38
C GLN A 32 4.96 -0.99 -0.60
N LEU A 33 6.04 -1.74 -0.86
CA LEU A 33 5.96 -2.93 -1.72
C LEU A 33 4.97 -3.97 -1.18
N LYS A 34 4.93 -4.16 0.15
CA LYS A 34 3.99 -5.07 0.79
C LYS A 34 2.54 -4.57 0.69
N ILE A 35 2.32 -3.27 0.85
CA ILE A 35 1.01 -2.65 0.68
C ILE A 35 0.53 -2.85 -0.76
N ASP A 36 1.35 -2.52 -1.75
CA ASP A 36 1.01 -2.68 -3.17
C ASP A 36 0.63 -4.13 -3.50
N PHE A 37 1.35 -5.09 -2.91
CA PHE A 37 1.05 -6.52 -3.06
C PHE A 37 -0.31 -6.89 -2.45
N LEU A 38 -0.62 -6.41 -1.25
CA LEU A 38 -1.91 -6.64 -0.59
C LEU A 38 -3.06 -5.98 -1.36
N GLU A 39 -2.88 -4.75 -1.84
CA GLU A 39 -3.88 -4.05 -2.66
C GLU A 39 -4.21 -4.81 -3.94
N ARG A 40 -3.21 -5.36 -4.62
CA ARG A 40 -3.42 -6.20 -5.82
C ARG A 40 -4.25 -7.44 -5.50
N GLN A 41 -3.94 -8.13 -4.40
CA GLN A 41 -4.71 -9.31 -3.99
C GLN A 41 -6.15 -8.96 -3.63
N LEU A 42 -6.37 -7.85 -2.92
CA LEU A 42 -7.73 -7.38 -2.60
C LEU A 42 -8.54 -7.04 -3.85
N LYS A 43 -7.92 -6.39 -4.85
CA LYS A 43 -8.56 -6.12 -6.14
C LYS A 43 -8.94 -7.41 -6.86
N GLN A 44 -8.08 -8.42 -6.84
CA GLN A 44 -8.38 -9.71 -7.45
C GLN A 44 -9.59 -10.37 -6.77
N ILE A 45 -9.56 -10.46 -5.44
CA ILE A 45 -10.67 -11.04 -4.66
C ILE A 45 -11.99 -10.30 -4.93
N ALA A 46 -11.96 -8.97 -5.00
CA ALA A 46 -13.15 -8.17 -5.31
C ALA A 46 -13.67 -8.44 -6.74
N SER A 47 -12.77 -8.62 -7.71
CA SER A 47 -13.12 -8.99 -9.08
C SER A 47 -13.78 -10.36 -9.13
N ASP A 48 -13.15 -11.37 -8.51
CA ASP A 48 -13.65 -12.75 -8.48
C ASP A 48 -15.03 -12.82 -7.79
N TYR A 49 -15.23 -12.04 -6.73
CA TYR A 49 -16.52 -11.94 -6.05
C TYR A 49 -17.62 -11.35 -6.93
N ASN A 50 -17.31 -10.29 -7.70
CA ASN A 50 -18.27 -9.70 -8.62
C ASN A 50 -18.64 -10.66 -9.75
N GLU A 51 -17.65 -11.34 -10.34
CA GLU A 51 -17.88 -12.34 -11.38
C GLU A 51 -18.76 -13.49 -10.86
N PHE A 52 -18.46 -14.00 -9.66
CA PHE A 52 -19.27 -15.04 -9.02
C PHE A 52 -20.71 -14.58 -8.76
N LYS A 53 -20.90 -13.32 -8.36
CA LYS A 53 -22.23 -12.74 -8.15
C LYS A 53 -23.02 -12.62 -9.46
N GLU A 54 -22.36 -12.24 -10.55
CA GLU A 54 -22.99 -12.17 -11.88
C GLU A 54 -23.41 -13.55 -12.38
N GLN A 55 -22.59 -14.58 -12.16
CA GLN A 55 -22.93 -15.97 -12.51
C GLN A 55 -24.13 -16.53 -11.72
N LEU A 56 -24.36 -16.04 -10.51
CA LEU A 56 -25.50 -16.42 -9.66
C LEU A 56 -26.76 -15.58 -9.90
N ALA A 57 -26.66 -14.50 -10.69
CA ALA A 57 -27.84 -13.72 -11.03
C ALA A 57 -28.75 -14.58 -11.92
N PRO A 58 -30.04 -14.78 -11.56
CA PRO A 58 -30.96 -15.49 -12.44
C PRO A 58 -31.09 -14.73 -13.76
N ASP A 59 -31.13 -15.46 -14.89
CA ASP A 59 -31.51 -14.92 -16.20
C ASP A 59 -32.96 -14.42 -16.11
N ILE A 60 -33.15 -13.20 -15.59
CA ILE A 60 -34.42 -12.50 -15.67
C ILE A 60 -34.48 -11.96 -17.09
N VAL A 61 -34.94 -12.82 -18.00
CA VAL A 61 -35.35 -12.42 -19.35
C VAL A 61 -36.52 -11.47 -19.16
N ASP A 62 -36.22 -10.17 -19.15
CA ASP A 62 -37.19 -9.08 -19.09
C ASP A 62 -37.96 -8.99 -20.41
N THR A 63 -38.82 -9.97 -20.69
CA THR A 63 -39.79 -9.84 -21.76
C THR A 63 -40.93 -8.97 -21.25
N LYS A 64 -40.88 -7.68 -21.62
CA LYS A 64 -41.97 -6.72 -21.43
C LYS A 64 -43.32 -7.38 -21.78
N PRO A 65 -44.32 -7.38 -20.88
CA PRO A 65 -45.58 -8.08 -21.13
C PRO A 65 -46.31 -7.48 -22.35
N PRO A 66 -46.88 -8.32 -23.24
CA PRO A 66 -47.63 -7.84 -24.39
C PRO A 66 -48.92 -7.17 -23.89
N HIS A 67 -49.06 -5.88 -24.16
CA HIS A 67 -50.30 -5.15 -23.88
C HIS A 67 -51.40 -5.67 -24.83
N TYR A 68 -52.51 -6.16 -24.24
CA TYR A 68 -53.77 -6.46 -24.91
C TYR A 68 -54.76 -5.31 -24.72
#